data_AF-A0A519MHH8-F1
#
_entry.id   AF-A0A519MHH8-F1
#
_cell.length_a   1.000
_cell.length_b   1.000
_cell.length_c   1.000
_cell.angle_alpha   90.00
_cell.angle_beta   90.00
_cell.angle_gamma   90.00
#
_symmetry.space_group_name_H-M   'P 1'
#
loop_
_entity.id
_entity.type
_entity.pdbx_description
1 polymer ?
#
loop_
_entity_poly.entity_id
_entity_poly.type
_entity_poly.pdbx_seq_one_letter_code
_entity_poly.pdbx_strand_id
1 'polypeptide(L)' 'MPTPTRRIGVLLVNLGTPDSPQTSDVRRYLNEFLTDGRVVDMPAAVRYPLFRGLVVPLRAP' A
#
# COMPACT_ATOMS: atom_id res chain seq x y z
N MET A 1 -38.41 30.07 1.17
CA MET A 1 -36.94 30.13 1.37
C MET A 1 -36.32 28.96 0.62
N PRO A 2 -35.48 29.17 -0.41
CA PRO A 2 -34.79 28.07 -1.06
C PRO A 2 -33.71 27.51 -0.12
N THR A 3 -33.77 26.20 0.15
CA THR A 3 -32.77 25.49 0.96
C THR A 3 -31.49 25.33 0.13
N PRO A 4 -30.31 25.69 0.64
CA PRO A 4 -29.06 25.47 -0.08
C PRO A 4 -28.89 23.98 -0.37
N THR A 5 -28.65 23.64 -1.64
CA THR A 5 -28.40 22.26 -2.07
C THR A 5 -27.08 21.78 -1.48
N ARG A 6 -27.15 20.78 -0.59
CA ARG A 6 -25.98 20.18 0.04
C ARG A 6 -25.24 19.33 -0.99
N ARG A 7 -23.96 19.64 -1.25
CA ARG A 7 -23.10 18.79 -2.08
C ARG A 7 -22.60 17.61 -1.23
N ILE A 8 -22.70 16.41 -1.77
CA ILE A 8 -22.22 15.18 -1.14
C ILE A 8 -20.93 14.78 -1.85
N GLY A 9 -19.83 14.66 -1.09
CA GLY A 9 -18.58 14.06 -1.57
C GLY A 9 -18.55 12.58 -1.24
N VAL A 10 -18.13 11.76 -2.21
CA VAL A 10 -17.92 10.32 -2.02
C VAL A 10 -16.44 10.03 -2.24
N LEU A 11 -15.79 9.38 -1.28
CA LEU A 11 -14.42 8.93 -1.39
C LEU A 11 -14.42 7.43 -1.73
N LEU A 12 -14.01 7.12 -2.96
CA LEU A 12 -13.73 5.74 -3.36
C LEU A 12 -12.29 5.41 -2.97
N VAL A 13 -12.13 4.41 -2.11
CA VAL A 13 -10.81 3.92 -1.67
C VAL A 13 -10.62 2.47 -2.08
N ASN A 14 -9.39 2.16 -2.45
CA ASN A 14 -8.85 0.82 -2.62
C ASN A 14 -7.39 0.86 -2.15
N LEU A 15 -6.76 -0.30 -1.95
CA LEU A 15 -5.33 -0.42 -1.68
C LEU A 15 -4.46 0.08 -2.83
N GLY A 16 -5.02 0.06 -4.05
CA GLY A 16 -4.26 0.29 -5.27
C GLY A 16 -3.60 -0.98 -5.79
N THR A 17 -2.80 -0.82 -6.84
CA THR A 17 -2.03 -1.86 -7.53
C THR A 17 -0.74 -1.24 -8.03
N PRO A 18 0.30 -2.03 -8.36
CA PRO A 18 1.48 -1.46 -9.03
C PRO A 18 1.10 -0.81 -10.37
N ASP A 19 1.82 0.24 -10.75
CA ASP A 19 1.58 1.00 -12.00
C ASP A 19 1.79 0.15 -13.25
N SER A 20 2.67 -0.85 -13.17
CA SER A 20 2.96 -1.78 -14.25
C SER A 20 3.46 -3.13 -13.70
N PRO A 21 3.50 -4.19 -14.53
CA PRO A 21 4.07 -5.48 -14.13
C PRO A 21 5.61 -5.48 -14.09
N GLN A 22 6.28 -4.34 -14.31
CA GLN A 22 7.73 -4.25 -14.20
C GLN A 22 8.19 -4.48 -12.76
N THR A 23 9.31 -5.19 -12.59
CA THR A 23 9.86 -5.53 -11.27
C THR A 23 10.00 -4.31 -10.35
N SER A 24 10.42 -3.15 -10.86
CA SER A 24 10.59 -1.94 -10.05
C SER A 24 9.30 -1.49 -9.38
N ASP A 25 8.19 -1.52 -10.14
CA ASP A 25 6.89 -1.01 -9.70
C ASP A 25 6.24 -2.00 -8.73
N VAL A 26 6.39 -3.30 -9.00
CA VAL A 26 5.96 -4.37 -8.09
C VAL A 26 6.75 -4.31 -6.78
N ARG A 27 8.08 -4.15 -6.84
CA ARG A 27 8.93 -4.00 -5.64
C ARG A 27 8.51 -2.80 -4.82
N ARG A 28 8.23 -1.65 -5.44
CA ARG A 28 7.77 -0.44 -4.75
C ARG A 28 6.44 -0.69 -4.04
N TYR A 29 5.44 -1.21 -4.76
CA TYR A 29 4.12 -1.51 -4.20
C TYR A 29 4.20 -2.49 -3.02
N LEU A 30 4.94 -3.60 -3.16
CA LEU A 30 5.06 -4.59 -2.09
C LEU A 30 5.80 -4.05 -0.86
N ASN A 31 6.84 -3.24 -1.06
CA ASN A 31 7.55 -2.60 0.05
C ASN A 31 6.63 -1.66 0.84
N GLU A 32 5.82 -0.86 0.17
CA GLU A 32 4.86 0.03 0.82
C GLU A 32 3.80 -0.76 1.58
N PHE A 33 3.17 -1.75 0.93
CA PHE A 33 2.09 -2.54 1.50
C PHE A 33 2.54 -3.40 2.69
N LEU A 34 3.65 -4.15 2.54
CA LEU A 34 4.09 -5.12 3.55
C LEU A 34 4.83 -4.47 4.74
N THR A 35 5.34 -3.24 4.60
CA THR A 35 5.97 -2.53 5.73
C THR A 35 4.99 -1.67 6.53
N ASP A 36 3.74 -1.52 6.09
CA ASP A 36 2.68 -0.85 6.84
C ASP A 36 2.31 -1.67 8.10
N GLY A 37 2.38 -1.02 9.27
CA GLY A 37 2.02 -1.63 10.54
C GLY A 37 0.53 -1.92 10.72
N ARG A 38 -0.32 -1.38 9.85
CA ARG A 38 -1.76 -1.67 9.80
C ARG A 38 -2.06 -2.92 8.98
N VAL A 39 -1.14 -3.34 8.12
CA VAL A 39 -1.27 -4.55 7.28
C VAL A 39 -0.62 -5.75 7.97
N VAL A 40 0.55 -5.55 8.58
CA VAL A 40 1.28 -6.60 9.31
C VAL A 40 1.61 -6.17 10.72
N ASP A 41 0.98 -6.85 11.70
CA ASP A 41 1.15 -6.60 13.13
C ASP A 41 2.45 -7.25 13.66
N MET A 42 3.54 -6.50 13.59
CA MET A 42 4.88 -6.92 14.05
C MET A 42 5.72 -5.66 14.38
N PRO A 43 6.74 -5.72 15.26
CA PRO A 43 7.62 -4.59 15.47
C PRO A 43 8.35 -4.16 14.19
N ALA A 44 8.48 -2.85 13.97
CA ALA A 44 9.13 -2.31 12.77
C ALA A 44 10.56 -2.83 12.57
N ALA A 45 11.30 -3.01 13.66
CA ALA A 45 12.66 -3.54 13.64
C ALA A 45 12.76 -4.97 13.05
N VAL A 46 11.69 -5.77 13.12
CA VAL A 46 11.63 -7.10 12.51
C VAL A 46 10.98 -7.03 11.13
N ARG A 47 9.91 -6.22 10.99
CA ARG A 47 9.13 -6.09 9.76
C ARG A 47 9.94 -5.57 8.58
N TYR A 48 10.68 -4.49 8.77
CA TYR A 48 11.45 -3.87 7.68
C TYR A 48 12.53 -4.80 7.09
N PRO A 49 13.44 -5.41 7.88
CA PRO A 49 14.45 -6.30 7.32
C PRO A 49 13.86 -7.56 6.70
N LEU A 50 12.79 -8.14 7.27
CA LEU A 50 12.11 -9.29 6.69
C LEU A 50 11.55 -8.99 5.29
N PHE A 51 10.76 -7.93 5.17
CA PHE A 51 10.08 -7.66 3.91
C PHE A 51 11.01 -7.03 2.87
N ARG A 52 11.83 -6.04 3.24
CA ARG A 52 12.74 -5.39 2.28
C ARG A 52 13.94 -6.25 1.91
N GLY A 53 14.39 -7.12 2.81
CA GLY A 53 15.60 -7.93 2.63
C GLY A 53 15.35 -9.33 2.08
N LEU A 54 14.23 -9.98 2.46
CA LEU A 54 13.96 -11.37 2.07
C LEU A 54 12.74 -11.47 1.17
N VAL A 55 11.57 -11.02 1.63
CA VAL A 55 10.31 -11.32 0.94
C VAL A 55 10.21 -10.60 -0.40
N VAL A 56 10.41 -9.28 -0.44
CA VAL A 56 10.25 -8.50 -1.68
C VAL A 56 11.27 -8.88 -2.74
N PRO A 57 12.58 -9.03 -2.44
CA PRO A 57 13.56 -9.48 -3.45
C PRO A 57 13.25 -10.88 -4.02
N LEU A 58 12.72 -11.79 -3.21
CA LEU A 58 12.37 -13.15 -3.65
C LEU A 58 11.04 -13.25 -4.40
N ARG A 59 10.10 -12.33 -4.17
CA ARG A 59 8.77 -12.34 -4.79
C ARG A 59 8.65 -11.42 -6.01
N ALA A 60 9.56 -10.47 -6.15
CA ALA A 60 9.70 -9.62 -7.32
C ALA A 60 11.20 -9.55 -7.69
N PRO A 61 11.73 -10.56 -8.43
CA PRO A 61 13.13 -10.60 -8.84
C PRO A 61 13.49 -9.53 -9.88
#